data_AF-A0A842X6H3-F1
#
_entry.id   AF-A0A842X6H3-F1
#
_cell.length_a   1.000
_cell.length_b   1.000
_cell.length_c   1.000
_cell.angle_alpha   90.00
_cell.angle_beta   90.00
_cell.angle_gamma   90.00
#
_symmetry.space_group_name_H-M   'P 1'
#
loop_
_entity.id
_entity.type
_entity.pdbx_description
1 polymer ?
#
loop_
_entity_poly.entity_id
_entity_poly.type
_entity_poly.pdbx_seq_one_letter_code
_entity_poly.pdbx_strand_id
1 'polypeptide(L)'
;MSKAEEELRAVIEVFDDLIGDQSIPRNLRKVITETKEKLMSKKDSLDLRIASAIFALEDLVNDPSLPIHARSSIFTIIGKLESISSSLS
;
A
#
# COMPACT_ATOMS: atom_id res chain seq x y z
N MET A 1 10.59 -17.08 8.33
CA MET A 1 9.88 -15.80 8.13
C MET A 1 8.44 -16.05 8.51
N SER A 2 7.80 -15.12 9.22
CA SER A 2 6.37 -15.28 9.50
C SER A 2 5.59 -15.02 8.21
N LYS A 3 4.42 -15.64 8.04
CA LYS A 3 3.55 -15.42 6.87
C LYS A 3 3.25 -13.93 6.66
N ALA A 4 3.06 -13.19 7.76
CA ALA A 4 2.84 -11.75 7.75
C ALA A 4 4.03 -10.95 7.20
N GLU A 5 5.27 -11.35 7.49
CA GLU A 5 6.47 -10.70 6.94
C GLU A 5 6.61 -10.92 5.43
N GLU A 6 6.27 -12.10 4.94
CA GLU A 6 6.29 -12.43 3.51
C GLU A 6 5.20 -11.64 2.75
N GLU A 7 3.99 -11.58 3.30
CA GLU A 7 2.91 -10.78 2.72
C GLU A 7 3.24 -9.29 2.74
N LEU A 8 3.82 -8.79 3.84
CA LEU A 8 4.26 -7.40 3.94
C LEU A 8 5.33 -7.09 2.92
N ARG A 9 6.32 -7.97 2.74
CA ARG A 9 7.37 -7.78 1.73
C ARG A 9 6.78 -7.75 0.32
N ALA A 10 5.85 -8.65 0.01
CA ALA A 10 5.16 -8.66 -1.28
C ALA A 10 4.37 -7.36 -1.51
N VAL A 11 3.77 -6.79 -0.46
CA VAL A 11 3.12 -5.47 -0.55
C VAL A 11 4.14 -4.38 -0.88
N ILE A 12 5.29 -4.36 -0.17
CA ILE A 12 6.35 -3.37 -0.41
C ILE A 12 6.90 -3.43 -1.84
N GLU A 13 7.06 -4.63 -2.40
CA GLU A 13 7.51 -4.81 -3.79
C GLU A 13 6.50 -4.20 -4.79
N VAL A 14 5.19 -4.41 -4.59
CA VAL A 14 4.16 -3.78 -5.44
C VAL A 14 4.14 -2.25 -5.28
N PHE A 15 4.38 -1.73 -4.07
CA PHE A 15 4.56 -0.29 -3.86
C PHE A 15 5.72 0.26 -4.68
N ASP A 16 6.87 -0.42 -4.71
CA ASP A 16 8.04 -0.01 -5.47
C ASP A 16 7.79 0.00 -6.98
N ASP A 17 7.07 -1.00 -7.49
CA ASP A 17 6.67 -1.05 -8.91
C ASP A 17 5.79 0.16 -9.27
N LEU A 18 4.82 0.53 -8.42
CA LEU A 18 3.97 1.70 -8.63
C LEU A 18 4.74 3.03 -8.53
N ILE A 19 5.74 3.11 -7.65
CA ILE A 19 6.60 4.30 -7.54
C ILE A 19 7.52 4.43 -8.77
N GLY A 20 7.93 3.31 -9.36
CA GLY A 20 8.71 3.29 -10.61
C GLY A 20 7.90 3.61 -11.86
N ASP A 21 6.57 3.50 -11.79
CA ASP A 21 5.69 3.65 -12.94
C ASP A 21 5.56 5.11 -13.41
N GLN A 22 6.07 5.39 -14.61
CA GLN A 22 6.01 6.72 -15.22
C GLN A 22 4.61 7.12 -15.68
N SER A 23 3.69 6.17 -15.85
CA SER A 23 2.29 6.43 -16.22
C SER A 23 1.48 7.04 -15.07
N ILE A 24 1.94 6.86 -13.83
CA ILE A 24 1.28 7.41 -12.64
C ILE A 24 1.72 8.88 -12.46
N PRO A 25 0.80 9.83 -12.26
CA PRO A 25 1.16 11.22 -11.97
C PRO A 25 2.08 11.37 -10.74
N ARG A 26 3.01 12.33 -10.78
CA ARG A 26 4.05 12.52 -9.75
C ARG A 26 3.47 12.78 -8.35
N ASN A 27 2.32 13.47 -8.26
CA ASN A 27 1.59 13.68 -7.01
C ASN A 27 1.10 12.35 -6.41
N LEU A 28 0.54 11.46 -7.23
CA LEU A 28 0.06 10.16 -6.75
C LEU A 28 1.21 9.25 -6.33
N ARG A 29 2.30 9.21 -7.11
CA ARG A 29 3.52 8.50 -6.71
C ARG A 29 4.08 8.96 -5.37
N LYS A 30 3.99 10.27 -5.08
CA LYS A 30 4.42 10.82 -3.79
C LYS A 30 3.56 10.27 -2.65
N VAL A 31 2.24 10.24 -2.81
CA VAL A 31 1.33 9.64 -1.81
C VAL A 31 1.63 8.16 -1.61
N ILE A 32 1.81 7.40 -2.70
CA ILE A 32 2.19 5.98 -2.66
C ILE A 32 3.49 5.77 -1.87
N THR A 33 4.50 6.63 -2.08
CA THR A 33 5.78 6.59 -1.35
C THR A 33 5.59 6.88 0.14
N GLU A 34 4.86 7.94 0.49
CA GLU A 34 4.57 8.30 1.88
C GLU A 34 3.80 7.18 2.62
N THR A 35 2.86 6.53 1.93
CA THR A 35 2.12 5.38 2.45
C THR A 35 3.04 4.20 2.73
N LYS A 36 3.95 3.88 1.79
CA LYS A 36 4.98 2.84 1.99
C LYS A 36 5.85 3.15 3.22
N GLU A 37 6.33 4.39 3.35
CA GLU A 37 7.16 4.80 4.48
C GLU A 37 6.42 4.69 5.82
N LYS A 38 5.15 5.09 5.87
CA LYS A 38 4.29 4.93 7.06
C LYS A 38 4.12 3.46 7.42
N LEU A 39 3.91 2.58 6.44
CA LEU A 39 3.78 1.14 6.66
C LEU A 39 5.06 0.52 7.25
N MET A 40 6.23 0.98 6.78
CA MET A 40 7.54 0.53 7.26
C MET A 40 7.99 1.16 8.59
N SER A 41 7.41 2.30 8.98
CA SER A 41 7.76 3.04 10.20
C SER A 41 7.57 2.18 11.44
N LYS A 42 8.59 2.03 12.29
CA LYS A 42 8.50 1.22 13.52
C LYS A 42 7.79 1.91 14.70
N LYS A 43 7.23 3.11 14.51
CA LYS A 43 6.66 3.92 15.61
C LYS A 43 5.33 3.38 16.15
N ASP A 44 4.44 2.94 15.27
CA ASP A 44 3.06 2.58 15.62
C ASP A 44 2.86 1.06 15.69
N SER A 45 1.71 0.54 16.12
CA SER A 45 1.43 -0.91 15.97
C SER A 45 1.25 -1.29 14.50
N LEU A 46 1.50 -2.55 14.14
CA LEU A 46 1.34 -3.01 12.76
C LEU A 46 -0.10 -2.80 12.26
N ASP A 47 -1.10 -3.06 13.09
CA ASP A 47 -2.52 -2.85 12.76
C ASP A 47 -2.83 -1.38 12.44
N LEU A 48 -2.31 -0.45 13.24
CA LEU A 48 -2.54 0.98 13.02
C LEU A 48 -1.89 1.47 11.72
N ARG A 49 -0.68 0.97 11.42
CA ARG A 49 0.02 1.25 10.16
C ARG A 49 -0.75 0.71 8.96
N ILE A 50 -1.25 -0.52 9.06
CA ILE A 50 -2.07 -1.15 8.02
C ILE A 50 -3.35 -0.34 7.79
N ALA A 51 -4.08 0.00 8.84
CA ALA A 51 -5.30 0.79 8.74
C ALA A 51 -5.04 2.17 8.09
N SER A 52 -3.98 2.86 8.51
CA SER A 52 -3.59 4.13 7.89
C SER A 52 -3.19 3.99 6.43
N ALA A 53 -2.55 2.87 6.05
CA ALA A 53 -2.15 2.63 4.68
C ALA A 53 -3.36 2.34 3.78
N ILE A 54 -4.29 1.50 4.24
CA ILE A 54 -5.55 1.21 3.53
C ILE A 54 -6.32 2.51 3.26
N PHE A 55 -6.50 3.35 4.29
CA PHE A 55 -7.20 4.63 4.14
C PHE A 55 -6.57 5.53 3.06
N ALA A 56 -5.23 5.67 3.06
CA ALA A 56 -4.53 6.46 2.05
C ALA A 56 -4.63 5.87 0.64
N LEU A 57 -4.70 4.54 0.53
CA LEU A 57 -4.86 3.83 -0.73
C LEU A 57 -6.28 3.96 -1.29
N GLU A 58 -7.30 3.94 -0.44
CA GLU A 58 -8.70 4.18 -0.84
C GLU A 58 -8.88 5.58 -1.43
N ASP A 59 -8.29 6.60 -0.79
CA ASP A 59 -8.27 7.97 -1.32
C ASP A 59 -7.61 8.03 -2.71
N LEU A 60 -6.52 7.28 -2.91
CA LEU A 60 -5.82 7.17 -4.19
C LEU A 60 -6.68 6.54 -5.29
N VAL A 61 -7.44 5.48 -4.98
CA VAL A 61 -8.31 4.80 -5.96
C VAL A 61 -9.42 5.71 -6.46
N ASN A 62 -9.89 6.62 -5.59
CA ASN A 62 -10.90 7.62 -5.93
C ASN A 62 -10.37 8.74 -6.84
N ASP A 63 -9.05 8.86 -7.02
CA ASP A 63 -8.47 9.90 -7.88
C ASP A 63 -8.73 9.60 -9.37
N PRO A 64 -9.35 10.54 -10.12
CA PRO A 64 -9.68 10.35 -11.53
C PRO A 64 -8.45 10.27 -12.45
N SER A 65 -7.30 10.80 -12.02
CA SER A 65 -6.04 10.78 -12.77
C SER A 65 -5.24 9.48 -12.58
N LEU A 66 -5.68 8.60 -11.67
CA LEU A 66 -5.03 7.32 -11.43
C LEU A 66 -5.32 6.33 -12.59
N PRO A 67 -4.29 5.75 -13.23
CA PRO A 67 -4.48 4.74 -14.27
C PRO A 67 -5.19 3.46 -13.78
N ILE A 68 -5.86 2.76 -14.71
CA ILE A 68 -6.62 1.55 -14.39
C ILE A 68 -5.73 0.44 -13.79
N HIS A 69 -4.55 0.20 -14.37
CA HIS A 69 -3.64 -0.83 -13.86
C HIS A 69 -3.10 -0.50 -12.46
N ALA A 70 -2.90 0.79 -12.17
CA ALA A 70 -2.52 1.25 -10.83
C ALA A 70 -3.67 1.03 -9.83
N ARG A 71 -4.93 1.31 -10.20
CA ARG A 71 -6.10 1.00 -9.37
C ARG A 71 -6.18 -0.49 -9.01
N SER A 72 -6.04 -1.38 -10.00
CA SER A 72 -6.05 -2.84 -9.77
C SER A 72 -4.91 -3.28 -8.83
N SER A 73 -3.73 -2.68 -8.97
CA SER A 73 -2.59 -2.97 -8.09
C SER A 73 -2.85 -2.48 -6.66
N ILE A 74 -3.45 -1.31 -6.50
CA ILE A 74 -3.83 -0.77 -5.18
C ILE A 74 -4.88 -1.66 -4.49
N PHE A 75 -5.92 -2.11 -5.21
CA PHE A 75 -6.88 -3.08 -4.63
C PHE A 75 -6.21 -4.38 -4.18
N THR A 76 -5.23 -4.86 -4.97
CA THR A 76 -4.45 -6.04 -4.61
C THR A 76 -3.64 -5.80 -3.33
N ILE A 77 -3.06 -4.61 -3.16
CA ILE A 77 -2.36 -4.22 -1.94
C ILE A 77 -3.33 -4.18 -0.75
N ILE A 78 -4.48 -3.52 -0.89
CA ILE A 78 -5.48 -3.40 0.18
C ILE A 78 -5.88 -4.80 0.68
N GLY A 79 -6.24 -5.73 -0.22
CA GLY A 79 -6.63 -7.08 0.19
C GLY A 79 -5.51 -7.86 0.88
N LYS A 80 -4.24 -7.65 0.50
CA LYS A 80 -3.08 -8.23 1.21
C LYS A 80 -2.91 -7.61 2.60
N LEU A 81 -3.03 -6.29 2.71
CA LEU A 81 -2.95 -5.59 3.99
C LEU A 81 -4.05 -6.03 4.95
N GLU A 82 -5.28 -6.20 4.46
CA GLU A 82 -6.41 -6.74 5.24
C GLU A 82 -6.16 -8.18 5.69
N SER A 83 -5.60 -9.03 4.83
CA SER A 83 -5.18 -10.40 5.19
C SER A 83 -4.16 -10.41 6.34
N ILE A 84 -3.15 -9.53 6.28
CA ILE A 84 -2.16 -9.38 7.36
C ILE A 84 -2.85 -8.94 8.65
N SER A 85 -3.70 -7.91 8.60
CA SER A 85 -4.48 -7.41 9.75
C SER A 85 -5.34 -8.51 10.38
N SER A 86 -6.03 -9.30 9.56
CA SER A 86 -6.84 -10.41 10.03
C SER A 86 -6.03 -11.56 10.63
N SER A 87 -4.74 -11.69 10.28
CA SER A 87 -3.84 -12.69 10.87
C SER A 87 -3.24 -12.26 12.21
N LEU A 88 -3.33 -10.97 12.55
CA LEU A 88 -2.86 -10.37 13.81
C LEU A 88 -3.92 -10.41 14.91
N SER A 89 -5.21 -10.49 14.55
CA SER A 89 -6.35 -10.70 15.45
C SER A 89 -6.53 -12.17 15.83
#